data_AF-R6T3B5-F1
#
_entry.id   AF-R6T3B5-F1
#
_cell.length_a   1.000
_cell.length_b   1.000
_cell.length_c   1.000
_cell.angle_alpha   90.00
_cell.angle_beta   90.00
_cell.angle_gamma   90.00
#
_symmetry.space_group_name_H-M   'P 1'
#
loop_
_entity.id
_entity.type
_entity.pdbx_description
1 polymer ?
#
loop_
_entity_poly.entity_id
_entity_poly.type
_entity_poly.pdbx_seq_one_letter_code
_entity_poly.pdbx_strand_id
1 'polypeptide(L)'
;MEEKRSAREETRRLKRIIVVVLCCMVAFIVLYLVLSNVIASNKKDDGEDNFVGRKYTIIYHDTVADNDVMKDPDYLGLNRGIWYYNTPADGEGIALEDRTKGDYGQPVELLYDYLHTVIAGDAETYNTYFSDYYFAKDGNEPKKHFYQQELYGNGGIRIREMQRAVRKTDENGKIYTQYDYTVTFMIHKNNGTFMLIDSDAEVTLYYVISDISGEYKIDNVLKYRQ
;
A
#
# COMPACT_ATOMS: atom_id res chain seq x y z
N MET A 1 56.07 28.41 -49.05
CA MET A 1 56.07 27.03 -48.49
C MET A 1 55.72 26.99 -46.99
N GLU A 2 55.76 28.14 -46.29
CA GLU A 2 55.41 28.27 -44.87
C GLU A 2 53.90 28.26 -44.56
N GLU A 3 53.08 28.79 -45.45
CA GLU A 3 51.62 28.91 -45.24
C GLU A 3 50.93 27.53 -45.15
N LYS A 4 51.41 26.52 -45.89
CA LYS A 4 50.94 25.13 -45.81
C LYS A 4 51.39 24.39 -44.55
N ARG A 5 52.44 24.85 -43.84
CA ARG A 5 52.90 24.25 -42.57
C ARG A 5 52.05 24.74 -41.38
N SER A 6 51.72 26.04 -41.36
CA SER A 6 50.86 26.66 -40.34
C SER A 6 49.47 25.99 -40.24
N ALA A 7 48.76 25.86 -41.37
CA ALA A 7 47.43 25.23 -41.39
C ALA A 7 47.47 23.73 -41.01
N ARG A 8 48.60 23.05 -41.24
CA ARG A 8 48.79 21.63 -40.91
C ARG A 8 49.08 21.40 -39.42
N GLU A 9 49.63 22.42 -38.73
CA GLU A 9 49.85 22.40 -37.29
C GLU A 9 48.57 22.75 -36.51
N GLU A 10 47.78 23.72 -36.96
CA GLU A 10 46.47 24.04 -36.36
C GLU A 10 45.49 22.87 -36.46
N THR A 11 45.40 22.22 -37.61
CA THR A 11 44.55 21.02 -37.78
C THR A 11 45.00 19.84 -36.93
N ARG A 12 46.31 19.71 -36.64
CA ARG A 12 46.83 18.69 -35.69
C ARG A 12 46.51 19.03 -34.24
N ARG A 13 46.55 20.32 -33.86
CA ARG A 13 46.15 20.79 -32.53
C ARG A 13 44.65 20.60 -32.31
N LEU A 14 43.80 20.95 -33.29
CA LEU A 14 42.35 20.70 -33.23
C LEU A 14 42.03 19.21 -33.10
N LYS A 15 42.68 18.35 -33.90
CA LYS A 15 42.50 16.90 -33.78
C LYS A 15 42.88 16.36 -32.40
N ARG A 16 43.95 16.87 -31.78
CA ARG A 16 44.31 16.50 -30.41
C ARG A 16 43.27 16.96 -29.39
N ILE A 17 42.75 18.18 -29.52
CA ILE A 17 41.70 18.70 -28.62
C ILE A 17 40.41 17.87 -28.75
N ILE A 18 39.98 17.58 -29.98
CA ILE A 18 38.79 16.76 -30.24
C ILE A 18 38.97 15.36 -29.64
N VAL A 19 40.13 14.72 -29.81
CA VAL A 19 40.41 13.41 -29.21
C VAL A 19 40.38 13.47 -27.68
N VAL A 20 40.91 14.53 -27.06
CA VAL A 20 40.85 14.71 -25.61
C VAL A 20 39.41 14.87 -25.13
N VAL A 21 38.60 15.70 -25.80
CA VAL A 21 37.17 15.88 -25.46
C VAL A 21 36.40 14.56 -25.61
N LEU A 22 36.68 13.79 -26.66
CA LEU A 22 36.02 12.51 -26.91
C LEU A 22 36.42 11.46 -25.86
N CYS A 23 37.69 11.43 -25.45
CA CYS A 23 38.15 10.62 -24.32
C CYS A 23 37.47 11.04 -23.00
N CYS A 24 37.30 12.34 -22.75
CA CYS A 24 36.56 12.82 -21.58
C CYS A 24 35.08 12.39 -21.60
N MET A 25 34.41 12.48 -22.77
CA MET A 25 33.03 12.02 -22.91
C MET A 25 32.90 10.52 -22.65
N VAL A 26 33.81 9.71 -23.19
CA VAL A 26 33.83 8.26 -22.93
C VAL A 26 34.07 7.97 -21.44
N ALA A 27 34.98 8.70 -20.79
CA ALA A 27 35.21 8.56 -19.35
C ALA A 27 33.95 8.90 -18.52
N PHE A 28 33.19 9.93 -18.91
CA PHE A 28 31.92 10.27 -18.26
C PHE A 28 30.85 9.20 -18.48
N ILE A 29 30.77 8.61 -19.68
CA ILE A 29 29.82 7.52 -19.96
C ILE A 29 30.18 6.27 -19.13
N VAL A 30 31.46 5.92 -19.04
CA VAL A 30 31.92 4.80 -18.20
C VAL A 30 31.62 5.07 -16.72
N LEU A 31 31.88 6.29 -16.24
CA LEU A 31 31.57 6.68 -14.86
C LEU A 31 30.06 6.59 -14.57
N TYR A 32 29.23 7.05 -15.52
CA TYR A 32 27.77 6.95 -15.42
C TYR A 32 27.30 5.49 -15.34
N LEU A 33 27.84 4.60 -16.18
CA LEU A 33 27.50 3.17 -16.17
C LEU A 33 27.96 2.47 -14.88
N VAL A 34 29.11 2.85 -14.33
CA VAL A 34 29.59 2.32 -13.04
C VAL A 34 28.68 2.80 -11.91
N LEU A 35 28.34 4.10 -11.87
CA LEU A 35 27.44 4.66 -10.86
C LEU A 35 26.04 4.07 -10.97
N SER A 36 25.50 3.90 -12.17
CA SER A 36 24.18 3.30 -12.37
C SER A 36 24.15 1.84 -11.94
N ASN A 37 25.21 1.07 -12.20
CA ASN A 37 25.34 -0.29 -11.70
C ASN A 37 25.54 -0.37 -10.18
N VAL A 38 26.27 0.56 -9.56
CA VAL A 38 26.39 0.62 -8.08
C VAL A 38 25.04 0.98 -7.45
N ILE A 39 24.29 1.93 -8.03
CA ILE A 39 22.96 2.29 -7.56
C ILE A 39 21.96 1.13 -7.78
N ALA A 40 22.03 0.43 -8.91
CA ALA A 40 21.19 -0.73 -9.20
C ALA A 40 21.58 -1.97 -8.36
N SER A 41 22.86 -2.13 -8.02
CA SER A 41 23.36 -3.17 -7.13
C SER A 41 23.01 -2.90 -5.67
N ASN A 42 23.02 -1.64 -5.24
CA ASN A 42 22.51 -1.22 -3.92
C ASN A 42 20.97 -1.20 -3.88
N LYS A 43 20.30 -1.49 -5.00
CA LYS A 43 18.85 -1.74 -5.06
C LYS A 43 18.49 -3.23 -5.03
N LYS A 44 19.46 -4.10 -4.72
CA LYS A 44 19.19 -5.51 -4.43
C LYS A 44 19.32 -5.71 -2.92
N ASP A 45 18.22 -6.17 -2.34
CA ASP A 45 17.93 -6.40 -0.92
C ASP A 45 17.67 -5.18 -0.04
N ASP A 46 16.62 -4.43 -0.36
CA ASP A 46 15.75 -3.81 0.65
C ASP A 46 14.29 -4.13 0.28
N GLY A 47 13.93 -5.40 0.42
CA GLY A 47 12.55 -5.85 0.63
C GLY A 47 12.10 -5.64 2.08
N GLU A 48 12.71 -4.68 2.78
CA GLU A 48 12.38 -4.24 4.14
C GLU A 48 12.43 -2.71 4.19
N ASP A 49 11.40 -2.12 4.79
CA ASP A 49 11.41 -0.83 5.46
C ASP A 49 11.97 0.40 4.71
N ASN A 50 11.08 1.08 3.99
CA ASN A 50 11.11 2.55 3.96
C ASN A 50 10.22 3.13 5.06
N PHE A 51 10.58 2.90 6.33
CA PHE A 51 10.16 3.74 7.46
C PHE A 51 11.24 4.79 7.72
N VAL A 52 10.99 6.00 7.25
CA VAL A 52 11.90 7.14 7.43
C VAL A 52 12.01 7.47 8.93
N GLY A 53 13.17 7.19 9.51
CA GLY A 53 13.80 8.06 10.52
C GLY A 53 13.06 8.25 11.85
N ARG A 54 12.89 7.17 12.61
CA ARG A 54 13.05 7.11 14.08
C ARG A 54 13.06 5.62 14.44
N LYS A 55 14.08 5.14 15.17
CA LYS A 55 14.06 3.80 15.78
C LYS A 55 13.01 3.78 16.90
N TYR A 56 11.74 3.67 16.54
CA TYR A 56 10.74 3.14 17.45
C TYR A 56 10.94 1.63 17.47
N THR A 57 11.25 1.07 18.65
CA THR A 57 11.21 -0.37 18.83
C THR A 57 9.74 -0.76 18.86
N ILE A 58 9.22 -1.30 17.76
CA ILE A 58 7.88 -1.87 17.72
C ILE A 58 7.89 -3.10 18.64
N ILE A 59 7.13 -3.06 19.73
CA ILE A 59 6.97 -4.20 20.63
C ILE A 59 5.73 -4.96 20.15
N TYR A 60 5.96 -6.11 19.53
CA TYR A 60 4.88 -7.03 19.18
C TYR A 60 4.48 -7.86 20.41
N HIS A 61 3.19 -8.13 20.53
CA HIS A 61 2.64 -8.97 21.58
C HIS A 61 2.71 -10.45 21.18
N ASP A 62 2.74 -11.34 22.17
CA ASP A 62 2.87 -12.78 21.94
C ASP A 62 1.73 -13.33 21.07
N THR A 63 2.11 -14.11 20.07
CA THR A 63 1.21 -14.81 19.15
C THR A 63 0.71 -16.10 19.79
N VAL A 64 -0.24 -16.02 20.71
CA VAL A 64 -0.82 -17.23 21.28
C VAL A 64 -1.94 -17.72 20.36
N ALA A 65 -1.69 -18.80 19.62
CA ALA A 65 -2.65 -19.43 18.71
C ALA A 65 -4.01 -19.79 19.36
N ASP A 66 -4.04 -19.89 20.68
CA ASP A 66 -5.22 -20.29 21.47
C ASP A 66 -5.94 -19.10 22.16
N ASN A 67 -5.43 -17.87 22.04
CA ASN A 67 -6.09 -16.70 22.62
C ASN A 67 -7.23 -16.24 21.70
N ASP A 68 -8.43 -16.67 22.05
CA ASP A 68 -9.68 -16.15 21.50
C ASP A 68 -9.87 -14.69 21.95
N VAL A 69 -9.67 -13.75 21.03
CA VAL A 69 -9.74 -12.30 21.33
C VAL A 69 -11.12 -11.91 21.85
N MET A 70 -12.17 -12.66 21.49
CA MET A 70 -13.53 -12.42 21.97
C MET A 70 -13.73 -12.78 23.44
N LYS A 71 -12.68 -13.24 24.14
CA LYS A 71 -12.66 -13.47 25.58
C LYS A 71 -11.76 -12.51 26.34
N ASP A 72 -10.98 -11.65 25.67
CA ASP A 72 -10.14 -10.67 26.34
C ASP A 72 -10.99 -9.49 26.86
N PRO A 73 -11.17 -9.33 28.19
CA PRO A 73 -11.98 -8.25 28.74
C PRO A 73 -11.43 -6.85 28.42
N ASP A 74 -10.11 -6.69 28.27
CA ASP A 74 -9.49 -5.41 27.93
C ASP A 74 -9.91 -5.00 26.51
N TYR A 75 -9.80 -5.93 25.56
CA TYR A 75 -10.24 -5.72 24.18
C TYR A 75 -11.75 -5.48 24.09
N LEU A 76 -12.55 -6.27 24.81
CA LEU A 76 -14.02 -6.13 24.80
C LEU A 76 -14.49 -4.78 25.37
N GLY A 77 -13.68 -4.12 26.22
CA GLY A 77 -13.93 -2.78 26.75
C GLY A 77 -13.65 -1.64 25.77
N LEU A 78 -12.95 -1.91 24.65
CA LEU A 78 -12.65 -0.90 23.62
C LEU A 78 -13.84 -0.67 22.69
N ASN A 79 -13.85 0.50 22.02
CA ASN A 79 -14.87 0.79 21.00
C ASN A 79 -14.53 0.06 19.69
N ARG A 80 -15.18 -1.08 19.49
CA ARG A 80 -15.04 -1.97 18.32
C ARG A 80 -16.15 -1.78 17.28
N GLY A 81 -17.04 -0.81 17.48
CA GLY A 81 -18.11 -0.52 16.54
C GLY A 81 -17.55 -0.04 15.19
N ILE A 82 -18.13 -0.51 14.09
CA ILE A 82 -17.77 -0.08 12.74
C ILE A 82 -18.78 0.98 12.30
N TRP A 83 -18.28 2.12 11.83
CA TRP A 83 -19.06 3.29 11.46
C TRP A 83 -18.83 3.65 10.00
N TYR A 84 -19.91 3.93 9.26
CA TYR A 84 -19.86 4.39 7.87
C TYR A 84 -20.09 5.90 7.77
N TYR A 85 -19.30 6.55 6.93
CA TYR A 85 -19.39 7.96 6.57
C TYR A 85 -19.52 8.07 5.06
N ASN A 86 -20.65 8.60 4.57
CA ASN A 86 -20.97 8.71 3.14
C ASN A 86 -20.35 9.94 2.45
N THR A 87 -19.40 10.60 3.10
CA THR A 87 -18.73 11.80 2.60
C THR A 87 -17.26 11.80 3.02
N PRO A 88 -16.36 12.36 2.20
CA PRO A 88 -14.96 12.52 2.57
C PRO A 88 -14.75 13.46 3.77
N ALA A 89 -15.70 14.34 4.06
CA ALA A 89 -15.64 15.30 5.16
C ALA A 89 -16.13 14.70 6.48
N ASP A 90 -15.73 15.31 7.60
CA ASP A 90 -16.26 14.93 8.90
C ASP A 90 -17.76 15.22 8.98
N GLY A 91 -18.52 14.22 9.43
CA GLY A 91 -19.97 14.24 9.48
C GLY A 91 -20.50 13.23 10.47
N GLU A 92 -21.82 13.08 10.51
CA GLU A 92 -22.47 12.06 11.34
C GLU A 92 -22.17 10.67 10.75
N GLY A 93 -21.53 9.83 11.57
CA GLY A 93 -21.28 8.44 11.20
C GLY A 93 -22.50 7.58 11.51
N ILE A 94 -22.69 6.54 10.70
CA ILE A 94 -23.76 5.56 10.90
C ILE A 94 -23.15 4.26 11.39
N ALA A 95 -23.60 3.77 12.55
CA ALA A 95 -23.16 2.48 13.06
C ALA A 95 -23.63 1.36 12.11
N LEU A 96 -22.68 0.53 11.65
CA LEU A 96 -22.95 -0.63 10.84
C LEU A 96 -23.19 -1.85 11.74
N GLU A 97 -24.28 -2.56 11.44
CA GLU A 97 -24.64 -3.83 12.06
C GLU A 97 -24.87 -4.88 10.97
N ASP A 98 -24.83 -6.16 11.32
CA ASP A 98 -25.06 -7.24 10.36
C ASP A 98 -26.37 -7.12 9.57
N ARG A 99 -27.40 -6.56 10.22
CA ARG A 99 -28.73 -6.36 9.63
C ARG A 99 -28.86 -5.09 8.77
N THR A 100 -27.95 -4.13 8.90
CA THR A 100 -28.04 -2.81 8.24
C THR A 100 -26.90 -2.55 7.25
N LYS A 101 -25.81 -3.32 7.29
CA LYS A 101 -24.64 -3.10 6.42
C LYS A 101 -24.97 -3.07 4.93
N GLY A 102 -25.91 -3.93 4.50
CA GLY A 102 -26.34 -4.02 3.10
C GLY A 102 -27.09 -2.77 2.58
N ASP A 103 -27.64 -1.94 3.48
CA ASP A 103 -28.39 -0.73 3.11
C ASP A 103 -27.49 0.35 2.50
N TYR A 104 -26.17 0.27 2.73
CA TYR A 104 -25.17 1.24 2.28
C TYR A 104 -24.40 0.78 1.03
N GLY A 105 -24.81 -0.35 0.45
CA GLY A 105 -24.25 -0.90 -0.78
C GLY A 105 -23.19 -1.97 -0.56
N GLN A 106 -23.03 -2.82 -1.57
CA GLN A 106 -22.13 -3.98 -1.55
C GLN A 106 -20.66 -3.65 -1.21
N PRO A 107 -20.07 -2.52 -1.64
CA PRO A 107 -18.70 -2.19 -1.21
C PRO A 107 -18.57 -1.97 0.30
N VAL A 108 -19.59 -1.43 0.96
CA VAL A 108 -19.59 -1.21 2.42
C VAL A 108 -19.77 -2.54 3.15
N GLU A 109 -20.66 -3.40 2.66
CA GLU A 109 -20.83 -4.76 3.17
C GLU A 109 -19.53 -5.57 3.04
N LEU A 110 -18.87 -5.51 1.89
CA LEU A 110 -17.57 -6.14 1.67
C LEU A 110 -16.54 -5.66 2.70
N LEU A 111 -16.40 -4.35 2.93
CA LEU A 111 -15.44 -3.81 3.91
C LEU A 111 -15.80 -4.19 5.35
N TYR A 112 -17.09 -4.27 5.67
CA TYR A 112 -17.56 -4.71 6.98
C TYR A 112 -17.18 -6.18 7.24
N ASP A 113 -17.49 -7.07 6.29
CA ASP A 113 -17.18 -8.50 6.40
C ASP A 113 -15.67 -8.75 6.36
N TYR A 114 -14.93 -7.99 5.55
CA TYR A 114 -13.47 -7.95 5.54
C TYR A 114 -12.91 -7.65 6.93
N LEU A 115 -13.41 -6.61 7.62
CA LEU A 115 -12.92 -6.25 8.96
C LEU A 115 -13.21 -7.34 10.00
N HIS A 116 -14.39 -7.96 9.97
CA HIS A 116 -14.69 -9.10 10.85
C HIS A 116 -13.84 -10.33 10.54
N THR A 117 -13.51 -10.55 9.27
CA THR A 117 -12.61 -11.63 8.85
C THR A 117 -11.20 -11.40 9.41
N VAL A 118 -10.73 -10.15 9.42
CA VAL A 118 -9.45 -9.78 10.04
C VAL A 118 -9.48 -10.02 11.55
N ILE A 119 -10.58 -9.65 12.23
CA ILE A 119 -10.75 -9.92 13.66
C ILE A 119 -10.73 -11.44 13.94
N ALA A 120 -11.38 -12.23 13.09
CA ALA A 120 -11.47 -13.69 13.22
C ALA A 120 -10.16 -14.45 12.90
N GLY A 121 -9.16 -13.80 12.31
CA GLY A 121 -7.91 -14.47 11.91
C GLY A 121 -8.09 -15.42 10.72
N ASP A 122 -9.14 -15.25 9.92
CA ASP A 122 -9.47 -16.16 8.82
C ASP A 122 -8.77 -15.72 7.53
N ALA A 123 -7.56 -16.24 7.33
CA ALA A 123 -6.75 -15.94 6.16
C ALA A 123 -7.32 -16.46 4.85
N GLU A 124 -8.09 -17.55 4.87
CA GLU A 124 -8.68 -18.12 3.67
C GLU A 124 -9.77 -17.19 3.14
N THR A 125 -10.75 -16.85 3.97
CA THR A 125 -11.81 -15.90 3.62
C THR A 125 -11.23 -14.53 3.29
N TYR A 126 -10.22 -14.07 4.04
CA TYR A 126 -9.54 -12.79 3.80
C TYR A 126 -9.03 -12.65 2.36
N ASN A 127 -8.35 -13.68 1.86
CA ASN A 127 -7.78 -13.64 0.52
C ASN A 127 -8.86 -13.58 -0.58
N THR A 128 -10.08 -14.04 -0.29
CA THR A 128 -11.18 -14.01 -1.27
C THR A 128 -11.72 -12.62 -1.57
N TYR A 129 -11.50 -11.62 -0.71
CA TYR A 129 -11.99 -10.26 -0.94
C TYR A 129 -11.20 -9.50 -2.01
N PHE A 130 -10.01 -9.99 -2.36
CA PHE A 130 -9.11 -9.33 -3.29
C PHE A 130 -9.29 -9.84 -4.70
N SER A 131 -9.07 -8.96 -5.68
CA SER A 131 -9.06 -9.35 -7.09
C SER A 131 -7.73 -9.95 -7.50
N ASP A 132 -7.72 -10.67 -8.62
CA ASP A 132 -6.47 -11.10 -9.25
C ASP A 132 -5.56 -9.91 -9.59
N TYR A 133 -6.14 -8.73 -9.87
CA TYR A 133 -5.39 -7.50 -10.13
C TYR A 133 -4.63 -7.00 -8.89
N TYR A 134 -5.16 -7.23 -7.68
CA TYR A 134 -4.44 -6.91 -6.46
C TYR A 134 -3.19 -7.78 -6.31
N PHE A 135 -3.29 -9.10 -6.52
CA PHE A 135 -2.18 -10.05 -6.40
C PHE A 135 -1.19 -10.01 -7.57
N ALA A 136 -1.59 -9.46 -8.73
CA ALA A 136 -0.68 -9.27 -9.86
C ALA A 136 0.33 -8.12 -9.65
N LYS A 137 0.18 -7.31 -8.59
CA LYS A 137 1.10 -6.22 -8.25
C LYS A 137 2.26 -6.73 -7.40
N ASP A 138 3.47 -6.28 -7.71
CA ASP A 138 4.67 -6.63 -6.94
C ASP A 138 4.47 -6.36 -5.44
N GLY A 139 4.74 -7.38 -4.62
CA GLY A 139 4.68 -7.30 -3.15
C GLY A 139 3.34 -7.68 -2.54
N ASN A 140 2.31 -7.96 -3.33
CA ASN A 140 1.03 -8.48 -2.84
C ASN A 140 0.95 -9.99 -3.04
N GLU A 141 1.02 -10.74 -1.94
CA GLU A 141 0.85 -12.19 -1.95
C GLU A 141 -0.32 -12.58 -1.05
N PRO A 142 -1.05 -13.67 -1.38
CA PRO A 142 -2.07 -14.20 -0.48
C PRO A 142 -1.49 -14.46 0.92
N LYS A 143 -2.19 -14.01 1.95
CA LYS A 143 -1.79 -14.29 3.33
C LYS A 143 -1.97 -15.78 3.59
N LYS A 144 -0.87 -16.48 3.87
CA LYS A 144 -0.93 -17.91 4.24
C LYS A 144 -1.65 -18.12 5.58
N HIS A 145 -1.43 -17.20 6.52
CA HIS A 145 -2.00 -17.21 7.85
C HIS A 145 -1.81 -15.84 8.51
N PHE A 146 -2.71 -15.48 9.42
CA PHE A 146 -2.53 -14.45 10.44
C PHE A 146 -3.43 -14.79 11.64
N TYR A 147 -3.06 -14.36 12.84
CA TYR A 147 -3.87 -14.63 14.04
C TYR A 147 -5.04 -13.65 14.15
N GLN A 148 -5.99 -13.95 15.02
CA GLN A 148 -7.04 -13.00 15.40
C GLN A 148 -6.45 -11.63 15.77
N GLN A 149 -7.14 -10.58 15.36
CA GLN A 149 -6.70 -9.19 15.54
C GLN A 149 -7.68 -8.42 16.40
N GLU A 150 -7.16 -7.70 17.38
CA GLU A 150 -7.96 -6.87 18.28
C GLU A 150 -8.23 -5.49 17.66
N LEU A 151 -8.98 -5.47 16.55
CA LEU A 151 -9.32 -4.23 15.86
C LEU A 151 -10.26 -3.36 16.69
N TYR A 152 -9.94 -2.08 16.81
CA TYR A 152 -10.79 -1.06 17.44
C TYR A 152 -10.52 0.32 16.83
N GLY A 153 -11.14 1.38 17.33
CA GLY A 153 -10.74 2.74 16.94
C GLY A 153 -11.15 3.82 17.93
N ASN A 154 -10.54 5.00 17.78
CA ASN A 154 -10.93 6.18 18.54
C ASN A 154 -12.28 6.72 18.03
N GLY A 155 -13.34 6.48 18.81
CA GLY A 155 -14.72 6.67 18.35
C GLY A 155 -15.27 5.53 17.49
N GLY A 156 -14.54 4.41 17.39
CA GLY A 156 -14.88 3.24 16.57
C GLY A 156 -14.02 3.13 15.31
N ILE A 157 -14.15 2.00 14.61
CA ILE A 157 -13.53 1.75 13.30
C ILE A 157 -14.33 2.53 12.26
N ARG A 158 -13.68 3.27 11.37
CA ARG A 158 -14.35 4.23 10.47
C ARG A 158 -14.15 3.84 9.01
N ILE A 159 -15.23 3.53 8.29
CA ILE A 159 -15.26 3.38 6.82
C ILE A 159 -15.78 4.69 6.24
N ARG A 160 -15.02 5.35 5.36
CA ARG A 160 -15.40 6.63 4.76
C ARG A 160 -15.36 6.56 3.24
N GLU A 161 -16.45 6.96 2.60
CA GLU A 161 -16.51 7.11 1.15
C GLU A 161 -15.67 8.31 0.70
N MET A 162 -14.68 8.06 -0.14
CA MET A 162 -13.80 9.09 -0.71
C MET A 162 -14.27 9.50 -2.09
N GLN A 163 -14.72 8.54 -2.89
CA GLN A 163 -15.25 8.77 -4.22
C GLN A 163 -16.46 7.86 -4.46
N ARG A 164 -17.55 8.50 -4.87
CA ARG A 164 -18.76 7.80 -5.32
C ARG A 164 -18.46 7.00 -6.59
N ALA A 165 -19.19 5.91 -6.79
CA ALA A 165 -19.18 5.03 -7.96
C ALA A 165 -18.79 5.74 -9.29
N VAL A 166 -17.61 5.42 -9.82
CA VAL A 166 -17.12 5.93 -11.11
C VAL A 166 -17.01 4.79 -12.11
N ARG A 167 -17.72 4.90 -13.24
CA ARG A 167 -17.58 3.96 -14.34
C ARG A 167 -16.23 4.16 -15.03
N LYS A 168 -15.44 3.10 -15.14
CA LYS A 168 -14.12 3.07 -15.77
C LYS A 168 -14.05 2.00 -16.84
N THR A 169 -13.02 2.08 -17.66
CA THR A 169 -12.67 1.08 -18.68
C THR A 169 -11.20 0.75 -18.49
N ASP A 170 -10.87 -0.54 -18.38
CA ASP A 170 -9.48 -0.97 -18.27
C ASP A 170 -8.75 -0.92 -19.63
N GLU A 171 -7.47 -1.26 -19.63
CA GLU A 171 -6.63 -1.28 -20.84
C GLU A 171 -7.10 -2.28 -21.90
N ASN A 172 -7.89 -3.29 -21.49
CA ASN A 172 -8.46 -4.32 -22.36
C ASN A 172 -9.88 -3.98 -22.84
N GLY A 173 -10.40 -2.78 -22.53
CA GLY A 173 -11.74 -2.35 -22.90
C GLY A 173 -12.85 -2.88 -21.98
N LYS A 174 -12.51 -3.56 -20.89
CA LYS A 174 -13.48 -4.07 -19.91
C LYS A 174 -14.01 -2.92 -19.07
N ILE A 175 -15.33 -2.80 -19.02
CA ILE A 175 -16.01 -1.77 -18.22
C ILE A 175 -16.19 -2.30 -16.80
N TYR A 176 -15.90 -1.45 -15.81
CA TYR A 176 -16.11 -1.71 -14.40
C TYR A 176 -16.55 -0.45 -13.67
N THR A 177 -17.10 -0.58 -12.47
CA THR A 177 -17.39 0.55 -11.59
C THR A 177 -16.41 0.57 -10.44
N GLN A 178 -15.73 1.68 -10.23
CA GLN A 178 -14.78 1.87 -9.13
C GLN A 178 -15.42 2.62 -7.97
N TYR A 179 -15.11 2.21 -6.75
CA TYR A 179 -15.46 2.86 -5.50
C TYR A 179 -14.21 3.05 -4.66
N ASP A 180 -14.09 4.20 -4.01
CA ASP A 180 -12.92 4.52 -3.19
C ASP A 180 -13.35 4.79 -1.76
N TYR A 181 -12.71 4.10 -0.83
CA TYR A 181 -12.96 4.24 0.60
C TYR A 181 -11.67 4.45 1.38
N THR A 182 -11.76 5.08 2.53
CA THR A 182 -10.75 4.94 3.58
C THR A 182 -11.32 4.11 4.73
N VAL A 183 -10.47 3.31 5.36
CA VAL A 183 -10.78 2.62 6.61
C VAL A 183 -9.75 3.00 7.64
N THR A 184 -10.21 3.56 8.76
CA THR A 184 -9.38 3.99 9.89
C THR A 184 -9.64 3.10 11.10
N PHE A 185 -8.58 2.53 11.66
CA PHE A 185 -8.63 1.64 12.82
C PHE A 185 -7.30 1.64 13.58
N MET A 186 -7.29 0.93 14.69
CA MET A 186 -6.15 0.64 15.55
C MET A 186 -6.15 -0.87 15.85
N ILE A 187 -4.99 -1.43 16.15
CA ILE A 187 -4.87 -2.84 16.59
C ILE A 187 -4.40 -2.81 18.04
N HIS A 188 -5.23 -3.26 18.97
CA HIS A 188 -4.81 -3.46 20.35
C HIS A 188 -3.86 -4.66 20.41
N LYS A 189 -2.83 -4.57 21.25
CA LYS A 189 -1.82 -5.63 21.41
C LYS A 189 -1.35 -6.25 20.08
N ASN A 190 -0.93 -5.43 19.12
CA ASN A 190 -0.59 -5.91 17.77
C ASN A 190 0.52 -6.97 17.82
N ASN A 191 0.25 -8.11 17.20
CA ASN A 191 1.16 -9.25 17.11
C ASN A 191 1.95 -9.30 15.80
N GLY A 192 1.72 -8.34 14.89
CA GLY A 192 2.47 -8.18 13.65
C GLY A 192 2.12 -9.15 12.53
N THR A 193 1.25 -10.14 12.78
CA THR A 193 0.95 -11.19 11.78
C THR A 193 0.01 -10.72 10.69
N PHE A 194 -0.88 -9.77 11.00
CA PHE A 194 -1.73 -9.12 10.01
C PHE A 194 -1.02 -7.94 9.34
N MET A 195 -0.45 -7.02 10.14
CA MET A 195 0.19 -5.79 9.65
C MET A 195 1.29 -5.32 10.60
N LEU A 196 2.36 -4.77 10.03
CA LEU A 196 3.47 -4.17 10.78
C LEU A 196 3.15 -2.69 11.13
N ILE A 197 2.44 -2.50 12.24
CA ILE A 197 2.18 -1.19 12.87
C ILE A 197 2.37 -1.30 14.38
N ASP A 198 2.58 -0.18 15.07
CA ASP A 198 2.61 -0.17 16.53
C ASP A 198 1.23 -0.56 17.10
N SER A 199 1.24 -1.25 18.25
CA SER A 199 0.03 -1.42 19.06
C SER A 199 -0.58 -0.06 19.35
N ASP A 200 -1.90 0.02 19.24
CA ASP A 200 -2.66 1.24 19.51
C ASP A 200 -2.23 2.43 18.64
N ALA A 201 -1.59 2.21 17.49
CA ALA A 201 -1.40 3.24 16.49
C ALA A 201 -2.60 3.33 15.55
N GLU A 202 -3.10 4.56 15.36
CA GLU A 202 -4.15 4.81 14.37
C GLU A 202 -3.56 4.73 12.96
N VAL A 203 -4.15 3.85 12.14
CA VAL A 203 -3.82 3.71 10.73
C VAL A 203 -5.05 4.01 9.90
N THR A 204 -4.85 4.73 8.80
CA THR A 204 -5.86 4.90 7.76
C THR A 204 -5.35 4.25 6.48
N LEU A 205 -6.14 3.33 5.96
CA LEU A 205 -5.89 2.66 4.69
C LEU A 205 -6.91 3.13 3.65
N TYR A 206 -6.44 3.37 2.43
CA TYR A 206 -7.27 3.69 1.28
C TYR A 206 -7.49 2.43 0.45
N TYR A 207 -8.75 2.12 0.19
CA TYR A 207 -9.21 0.95 -0.53
C TYR A 207 -9.82 1.38 -1.86
N VAL A 208 -9.41 0.70 -2.93
CA VAL A 208 -10.06 0.77 -4.24
C VAL A 208 -10.80 -0.53 -4.45
N ILE A 209 -12.11 -0.44 -4.66
CA ILE A 209 -12.99 -1.58 -4.89
C ILE A 209 -13.56 -1.46 -6.31
N SER A 210 -13.53 -2.54 -7.08
CA SER A 210 -14.22 -2.61 -8.37
C SER A 210 -15.42 -3.53 -8.32
N ASP A 211 -16.46 -3.14 -9.05
CA ASP A 211 -17.59 -3.97 -9.44
C ASP A 211 -17.40 -4.38 -10.90
N ILE A 212 -17.27 -5.69 -11.10
CA ILE A 212 -17.26 -6.31 -12.41
C ILE A 212 -18.41 -7.30 -12.46
N SER A 213 -19.49 -6.91 -13.16
CA SER A 213 -20.67 -7.77 -13.37
C SER A 213 -21.34 -8.24 -12.06
N GLY A 214 -21.32 -7.41 -11.01
CA GLY A 214 -21.91 -7.71 -9.71
C GLY A 214 -20.94 -8.38 -8.73
N GLU A 215 -19.71 -8.67 -9.13
CA GLU A 215 -18.65 -9.14 -8.24
C GLU A 215 -17.83 -7.95 -7.75
N TYR A 216 -17.82 -7.74 -6.43
CA TYR A 216 -17.09 -6.67 -5.76
C TYR A 216 -15.77 -7.22 -5.21
N LYS A 217 -14.65 -6.60 -5.58
CA LYS A 217 -13.31 -7.00 -5.11
C LYS A 217 -12.42 -5.81 -4.80
N ILE A 218 -11.52 -5.98 -3.83
CA ILE A 218 -10.48 -5.02 -3.50
C ILE A 218 -9.35 -5.14 -4.53
N ASP A 219 -9.13 -4.08 -5.29
CA ASP A 219 -8.08 -3.96 -6.31
C ASP A 219 -6.81 -3.32 -5.76
N ASN A 220 -6.94 -2.53 -4.69
CA ASN A 220 -5.81 -1.81 -4.11
C ASN A 220 -6.03 -1.49 -2.64
N VAL A 221 -4.95 -1.56 -1.87
CA VAL A 221 -4.90 -1.09 -0.49
C VAL A 221 -3.62 -0.28 -0.33
N LEU A 222 -3.75 0.99 0.05
CA LEU A 222 -2.62 1.91 0.23
C LEU A 222 -2.68 2.55 1.60
N LYS A 223 -1.54 2.74 2.26
CA LYS A 223 -1.50 3.55 3.48
C LYS A 223 -1.81 5.01 3.11
N TYR A 224 -2.90 5.55 3.64
CA TYR A 224 -3.30 6.92 3.38
C TYR A 224 -2.35 7.86 4.11
N ARG A 225 -1.60 8.69 3.38
CA ARG A 225 -0.83 9.79 3.96
C ARG A 225 -1.75 11.00 4.03
N GLN A 226 -2.11 11.42 5.24
CA GLN A 226 -2.72 12.72 5.49
C GLN A 226 -1.70 13.85 5.31
#